data_AF-A0A4Q0U9K8-F1
#
_entry.id   AF-A0A4Q0U9K8-F1
#
_cell.length_a   1.000
_cell.length_b   1.000
_cell.length_c   1.000
_cell.angle_alpha   90.00
_cell.angle_beta   90.00
_cell.angle_gamma   90.00
#
_symmetry.space_group_name_H-M   'P 1'
#
loop_
_entity.id
_entity.type
_entity.pdbx_description
1 polymer ?
#
loop_
_entity_poly.entity_id
_entity_poly.type
_entity_poly.pdbx_seq_one_letter_code
_entity_poly.pdbx_strand_id
1 'polypeptide(L)'
;MVSEKDFPYIGKNLMGNRFNAAFPPNEQRYGTAYGGYPNNARQVLFYDFAVQGYDVEFKYDGDVYHLLYEPDHCALCDEQYTEEIESFPNPMDLIKNLRIKGHRLIEIVDDLEDVEPE
;
A
#
# COMPACT_ATOMS: atom_id res chain seq x y z
N MET A 1 14.61 12.30 -0.31
CA MET A 1 15.39 11.86 0.86
C MET A 1 14.38 11.25 1.82
N VAL A 2 14.24 9.92 1.83
CA VAL A 2 13.27 9.25 2.70
C VAL A 2 13.85 9.21 4.12
N SER A 3 13.08 9.72 5.08
CA SER A 3 13.37 9.75 6.52
C SER A 3 14.02 8.44 7.02
N GLU A 4 15.11 8.55 7.79
CA GLU A 4 15.90 7.43 8.35
C GLU A 4 15.14 6.54 9.36
N LYS A 5 13.83 6.75 9.55
CA LYS A 5 13.02 5.97 10.49
C LYS A 5 12.00 5.11 9.75
N ASP A 6 12.37 3.83 9.59
CA ASP A 6 11.43 2.79 9.17
C ASP A 6 10.20 2.76 10.10
N PHE A 7 9.00 2.63 9.53
CA PHE A 7 7.80 2.39 10.32
C PHE A 7 7.89 1.03 11.06
N PRO A 8 7.22 0.86 12.21
CA PRO A 8 7.34 -0.36 13.03
C PRO A 8 6.99 -1.67 12.32
N TYR A 9 6.20 -1.61 11.23
CA TYR A 9 5.82 -2.78 10.44
C TYR A 9 6.85 -3.15 9.37
N ILE A 10 7.93 -2.38 9.18
CA ILE A 10 8.95 -2.68 8.18
C ILE A 10 9.99 -3.62 8.78
N GLY A 11 10.01 -4.87 8.31
CA GLY A 11 10.99 -5.89 8.66
C GLY A 11 12.13 -5.96 7.64
N LYS A 12 13.22 -6.65 8.00
CA LYS A 12 14.32 -7.01 7.08
C LYS A 12 14.55 -8.51 7.10
N ASN A 13 14.63 -9.14 5.93
CA ASN A 13 14.93 -10.57 5.84
C ASN A 13 16.43 -10.84 6.07
N LEU A 14 16.85 -12.11 6.01
CA LEU A 14 18.27 -12.49 6.22
C LEU A 14 19.24 -11.88 5.19
N MET A 15 18.73 -11.40 4.06
CA MET A 15 19.52 -10.72 3.02
C MET A 15 19.51 -9.19 3.17
N GLY A 16 18.83 -8.67 4.19
CA GLY A 16 18.67 -7.23 4.42
C GLY A 16 17.56 -6.57 3.61
N ASN A 17 16.81 -7.32 2.80
CA ASN A 17 15.71 -6.77 2.01
C ASN A 17 14.54 -6.40 2.92
N ARG A 18 14.01 -5.19 2.72
CA ARG A 18 12.84 -4.67 3.46
C ARG A 18 11.58 -5.42 3.03
N PHE A 19 10.67 -5.67 3.97
CA PHE A 19 9.35 -6.25 3.70
C PHE A 19 8.32 -5.78 4.74
N ASN A 20 7.04 -5.95 4.43
CA ASN A 20 5.96 -5.65 5.35
C ASN A 20 5.79 -6.78 6.37
N ALA A 21 6.24 -6.60 7.60
CA ALA A 21 6.16 -7.62 8.64
C ALA A 21 4.74 -7.86 9.17
N ALA A 22 3.81 -6.91 8.96
CA ALA A 22 2.40 -7.11 9.28
C ALA A 22 1.70 -7.99 8.23
N PHE A 23 2.13 -7.90 6.97
CA PHE A 23 1.63 -8.69 5.84
C PHE A 23 2.80 -9.23 5.01
N PRO A 24 3.54 -10.24 5.50
CA PRO A 24 4.79 -10.67 4.87
C PRO A 24 4.54 -11.38 3.53
N PRO A 25 5.44 -11.20 2.54
CA PRO A 25 5.42 -12.01 1.32
C PRO A 25 5.72 -13.47 1.65
N ASN A 26 5.14 -14.39 0.88
CA ASN A 26 5.33 -15.82 1.03
C ASN A 26 5.48 -16.50 -0.34
N GLU A 27 6.71 -16.50 -0.84
CA GLU A 27 7.04 -17.11 -2.12
C GLU A 27 6.81 -18.62 -2.16
N GLN A 28 6.90 -19.32 -1.01
CA GLN A 28 6.61 -20.75 -0.95
C GLN A 28 5.13 -21.04 -1.22
N ARG A 29 4.25 -20.14 -0.81
CA ARG A 29 2.80 -20.30 -0.94
C ARG A 29 2.26 -19.73 -2.25
N TYR A 30 2.76 -18.58 -2.67
CA TYR A 30 2.21 -17.81 -3.81
C TYR A 30 3.13 -17.78 -5.03
N GLY A 31 4.33 -18.37 -4.94
CA GLY A 31 5.34 -18.28 -5.97
C GLY A 31 6.05 -16.92 -5.97
N THR A 32 6.87 -16.69 -6.99
CA THR A 32 7.63 -15.43 -7.13
C THR A 32 6.88 -14.36 -7.91
N ALA A 33 5.72 -14.71 -8.49
CA ALA A 33 4.82 -13.72 -9.04
C ALA A 33 4.38 -12.76 -7.93
N TYR A 34 4.22 -11.50 -8.31
CA TYR A 34 3.84 -10.42 -7.43
C TYR A 34 4.68 -10.29 -6.15
N GLY A 35 6.00 -10.56 -6.22
CA GLY A 35 6.90 -10.42 -5.07
C GLY A 35 6.56 -11.34 -3.88
N GLY A 36 5.87 -12.46 -4.12
CA GLY A 36 5.43 -13.37 -3.06
C GLY A 36 4.08 -13.02 -2.44
N TYR A 37 3.29 -12.13 -3.05
CA TYR A 37 1.90 -11.88 -2.70
C TYR A 37 0.94 -12.68 -3.60
N PRO A 38 -0.31 -12.94 -3.17
CA PRO A 38 -1.24 -13.74 -3.97
C PRO A 38 -1.78 -13.03 -5.23
N ASN A 39 -1.71 -11.70 -5.30
CA ASN A 39 -2.13 -10.91 -6.46
C ASN A 39 -1.38 -9.57 -6.52
N ASN A 40 -1.57 -8.84 -7.63
CA ASN A 40 -0.95 -7.54 -7.90
C ASN A 40 -1.33 -6.49 -6.85
N ALA A 41 -2.63 -6.36 -6.54
CA ALA A 41 -3.13 -5.35 -5.60
C ALA A 41 -2.45 -5.42 -4.22
N ARG A 42 -2.24 -6.64 -3.71
CA ARG A 42 -1.51 -6.85 -2.46
C ARG A 42 -0.03 -6.52 -2.56
N GLN A 43 0.63 -6.81 -3.67
CA GLN A 43 2.01 -6.37 -3.86
C GLN A 43 2.08 -4.85 -3.83
N VAL A 44 1.25 -4.17 -4.62
CA VAL A 44 1.30 -2.71 -4.73
C VAL A 44 1.01 -2.05 -3.38
N LEU A 45 -0.06 -2.45 -2.68
CA LEU A 45 -0.37 -1.84 -1.37
C LEU A 45 0.63 -2.22 -0.27
N PHE A 46 0.97 -3.51 -0.13
CA PHE A 46 1.79 -3.95 1.01
C PHE A 46 3.28 -3.76 0.80
N TYR A 47 3.76 -3.67 -0.44
CA TYR A 47 5.17 -3.51 -0.75
C TYR A 47 5.46 -2.15 -1.39
N ASP A 48 4.88 -1.84 -2.54
CA ASP A 48 5.24 -0.64 -3.29
C ASP A 48 4.85 0.64 -2.50
N PHE A 49 3.62 0.72 -2.02
CA PHE A 49 3.16 1.81 -1.14
C PHE A 49 3.78 1.69 0.26
N ALA A 50 3.49 0.60 0.98
CA ALA A 50 3.82 0.55 2.41
C ALA A 50 5.32 0.39 2.72
N VAL A 51 6.13 -0.16 1.82
CA VAL A 51 7.57 -0.42 2.05
C VAL A 51 8.45 0.49 1.20
N GLN A 52 8.16 0.64 -0.09
CA GLN A 52 8.97 1.47 -0.99
C GLN A 52 8.59 2.96 -0.92
N GLY A 53 7.34 3.27 -0.55
CA GLY A 53 6.85 4.65 -0.47
C GLY A 53 6.54 5.25 -1.83
N TYR A 54 6.02 4.44 -2.76
CA TYR A 54 5.42 4.91 -4.01
C TYR A 54 4.01 5.43 -3.77
N ASP A 55 3.55 6.33 -4.61
CA ASP A 55 2.12 6.66 -4.68
C ASP A 55 1.37 5.51 -5.36
N VAL A 56 0.05 5.46 -5.24
CA VAL A 56 -0.75 4.37 -5.84
C VAL A 56 -2.02 4.88 -6.46
N GLU A 57 -2.29 4.43 -7.68
CA GLU A 57 -3.61 4.49 -8.30
C GLU A 57 -4.28 3.11 -8.28
N PHE A 58 -5.59 3.07 -8.03
CA PHE A 58 -6.39 1.86 -8.22
C PHE A 58 -7.85 2.16 -8.52
N LYS A 59 -8.54 1.16 -9.09
CA LYS A 59 -9.99 1.18 -9.28
C LYS A 59 -10.71 0.28 -8.29
N TYR A 60 -11.88 0.71 -7.86
CA TYR A 60 -12.81 -0.12 -7.10
C TYR A 60 -14.26 0.22 -7.46
N ASP A 61 -14.98 -0.78 -7.98
CA ASP A 61 -16.38 -0.65 -8.40
C ASP A 61 -16.57 0.53 -9.38
N GLY A 62 -15.66 0.66 -10.35
CA GLY A 62 -15.71 1.65 -11.42
C GLY A 62 -15.15 3.05 -11.12
N ASP A 63 -14.83 3.36 -9.85
CA ASP A 63 -14.24 4.64 -9.45
C ASP A 63 -12.72 4.51 -9.26
N VAL A 64 -11.96 5.56 -9.60
CA VAL A 64 -10.50 5.65 -9.46
C VAL A 64 -10.14 6.34 -8.14
N TYR A 65 -9.12 5.85 -7.45
CA TYR A 65 -8.64 6.36 -6.17
C TYR A 65 -7.12 6.51 -6.18
N HIS A 66 -6.62 7.55 -5.50
CA HIS A 66 -5.21 7.93 -5.49
C HIS A 66 -4.69 8.00 -4.07
N LEU A 67 -3.62 7.27 -3.77
CA LEU A 67 -2.95 7.27 -2.47
C LEU A 67 -1.61 7.97 -2.58
N LEU A 68 -1.41 8.99 -1.76
CA LEU A 68 -0.15 9.71 -1.62
C LEU A 68 0.67 9.12 -0.48
N TYR A 69 1.97 8.93 -0.72
CA TYR A 69 2.97 8.65 0.30
C TYR A 69 3.81 9.88 0.58
N GLU A 70 3.93 10.24 1.86
CA GLU A 70 4.88 11.24 2.34
C GLU A 70 5.74 10.66 3.49
N PRO A 71 6.93 11.23 3.76
CA PRO A 71 7.80 10.72 4.83
C PRO A 71 7.20 10.77 6.25
N ASP A 72 6.18 11.60 6.49
CA ASP A 72 5.56 11.82 7.79
C ASP A 72 4.07 11.44 7.87
N HIS A 73 3.42 11.17 6.72
CA HIS A 73 2.03 10.74 6.64
C HIS A 73 1.73 10.10 5.27
N CYS A 74 0.48 9.70 5.06
CA CYS A 74 -0.01 9.26 3.76
C CYS A 74 -1.50 9.61 3.67
N ALA A 75 -2.04 9.73 2.47
CA ALA A 75 -3.40 10.24 2.30
C ALA A 75 -4.13 9.59 1.12
N LEU A 76 -5.46 9.59 1.18
CA LEU A 76 -6.30 9.56 -0.01
C LEU A 76 -6.35 10.97 -0.59
N CYS A 77 -6.15 11.11 -1.90
CA CYS A 77 -6.11 12.39 -2.60
C CYS A 77 -7.14 12.48 -3.74
N ASP A 78 -7.33 13.69 -4.26
CA ASP A 78 -7.93 13.91 -5.57
C ASP A 78 -7.01 13.41 -6.71
N GLU A 79 -7.56 13.30 -7.92
CA GLU A 79 -6.86 12.79 -9.11
C GLU A 79 -5.60 13.57 -9.48
N GLN A 80 -5.54 14.86 -9.12
CA GLN A 80 -4.41 15.72 -9.42
C GLN A 80 -3.40 15.84 -8.28
N TYR A 81 -3.59 15.11 -7.17
CA TYR A 81 -2.75 15.21 -5.96
C TYR A 81 -2.62 16.66 -5.45
N THR A 82 -3.70 17.43 -5.53
CA THR A 82 -3.76 18.83 -5.06
C THR A 82 -4.48 18.98 -3.73
N GLU A 83 -5.32 18.02 -3.35
CA GLU A 83 -6.05 18.01 -2.09
C GLU A 83 -5.98 16.63 -1.41
N GLU A 84 -5.52 16.60 -0.16
CA GLU A 84 -5.65 15.44 0.71
C GLU A 84 -7.07 15.37 1.28
N ILE A 85 -7.80 14.30 0.94
CA ILE A 85 -9.18 14.05 1.37
C ILE A 85 -9.19 13.43 2.76
N GLU A 86 -8.29 12.47 3.02
CA GLU A 86 -8.18 11.81 4.33
C GLU A 86 -6.74 11.34 4.57
N SER A 87 -6.10 11.82 5.65
CA SER A 87 -4.69 11.55 5.96
C SER A 87 -4.51 10.62 7.16
N PHE A 88 -3.45 9.82 7.12
CA PHE A 88 -3.10 8.80 8.11
C PHE A 88 -1.60 8.89 8.45
N PRO A 89 -1.21 8.52 9.67
CA PRO A 89 0.18 8.68 10.13
C PRO A 89 1.18 7.74 9.45
N ASN A 90 0.74 6.68 8.78
CA ASN A 90 1.58 5.78 7.98
C ASN A 90 0.74 4.89 7.05
N PRO A 91 1.36 4.30 6.01
CA PRO A 91 0.66 3.48 5.01
C PRO A 91 -0.18 2.35 5.59
N MET A 92 0.30 1.68 6.64
CA MET A 92 -0.46 0.57 7.22
C MET A 92 -1.67 1.03 8.03
N ASP A 93 -1.64 2.23 8.60
CA ASP A 93 -2.82 2.82 9.22
C ASP A 93 -3.84 3.25 8.17
N LEU A 94 -3.41 3.78 7.02
CA LEU A 94 -4.29 4.04 5.87
C LEU A 94 -4.92 2.74 5.39
N ILE A 95 -4.14 1.72 5.04
CA ILE A 95 -4.65 0.46 4.50
C ILE A 95 -5.67 -0.19 5.45
N LYS A 96 -5.45 -0.11 6.77
CA LYS A 96 -6.36 -0.72 7.76
C LYS A 96 -7.63 0.08 8.03
N ASN A 97 -7.63 1.40 7.80
CA ASN A 97 -8.69 2.27 8.30
C ASN A 97 -9.41 3.09 7.22
N LEU A 98 -8.76 3.41 6.09
CA LEU A 98 -9.39 4.11 4.98
C LEU A 98 -10.66 3.38 4.54
N ARG A 99 -11.76 4.11 4.43
CA ARG A 99 -13.05 3.56 4.01
C ARG A 99 -13.40 3.98 2.59
N ILE A 100 -13.60 3.01 1.73
CA ILE A 100 -14.00 3.19 0.34
C ILE A 100 -15.35 2.52 0.16
N LYS A 101 -16.35 3.30 -0.27
CA LYS A 101 -17.74 2.84 -0.42
C LYS A 101 -18.27 2.05 0.80
N GLY A 102 -17.86 2.47 2.00
CA GLY A 102 -18.28 1.85 3.27
C GLY A 102 -17.42 0.67 3.75
N HIS A 103 -16.53 0.13 2.93
CA HIS A 103 -15.63 -0.97 3.27
C HIS A 103 -14.24 -0.46 3.63
N ARG A 104 -13.53 -1.12 4.55
CA ARG A 104 -12.12 -0.76 4.81
C ARG A 104 -11.26 -1.23 3.64
N LEU A 105 -10.25 -0.46 3.25
CA LEU A 105 -9.36 -0.81 2.14
C LEU A 105 -8.78 -2.23 2.31
N ILE A 106 -8.33 -2.59 3.52
CA ILE A 106 -7.83 -3.94 3.83
C ILE A 106 -8.83 -5.08 3.54
N GLU A 107 -10.14 -4.81 3.60
CA GLU A 107 -11.20 -5.80 3.36
C GLU A 107 -11.47 -6.04 1.88
N ILE A 108 -11.09 -5.09 1.02
CA ILE A 108 -11.39 -5.09 -0.42
C ILE A 108 -10.13 -5.16 -1.29
N VAL A 109 -8.93 -5.30 -0.72
CA VAL A 109 -7.66 -5.31 -1.48
C VAL A 109 -7.68 -6.32 -2.62
N ASP A 110 -8.28 -7.49 -2.41
CA ASP A 110 -8.32 -8.55 -3.41
C ASP A 110 -9.31 -8.27 -4.56
N ASP A 111 -10.19 -7.29 -4.38
CA ASP A 111 -11.21 -6.85 -5.34
C ASP A 111 -10.83 -5.56 -6.08
N LEU A 112 -9.62 -5.02 -5.82
CA LEU A 112 -9.12 -3.83 -6.52
C LEU A 112 -8.71 -4.18 -7.95
N GLU A 113 -9.01 -3.26 -8.87
CA GLU A 113 -8.74 -3.35 -10.30
C GLU A 113 -7.70 -2.31 -10.71
N ASP A 114 -6.99 -2.55 -11.81
CA ASP A 114 -6.03 -1.60 -12.41
C ASP A 114 -5.10 -0.93 -11.38
N VAL A 115 -4.54 -1.74 -10.46
CA VAL A 115 -3.68 -1.24 -9.36
C VAL A 115 -2.27 -1.03 -9.85
N GLU A 116 -1.77 0.21 -9.82
CA GLU A 116 -0.44 0.58 -10.30
C GLU A 116 0.27 1.51 -9.30
N PRO A 117 1.59 1.36 -9.10
CA PRO A 117 2.40 2.36 -8.41
C PRO A 117 2.68 3.57 -9.31
N GLU A 118 2.66 4.77 -8.74
CA GLU A 118 2.96 6.06 -9.39
C GLU A 118 4.33 6.63 -8.96
#